data_AF-A0A0N7MVH4-F1
#
_entry.id   AF-A0A0N7MVH4-F1
#
_cell.length_a   1.000
_cell.length_b   1.000
_cell.length_c   1.000
_cell.angle_alpha   90.00
_cell.angle_beta   90.00
_cell.angle_gamma   90.00
#
_symmetry.space_group_name_H-M   'P 1'
#
loop_
_entity.id
_entity.type
_entity.pdbx_description
1 polymer ?
#
loop_
_entity_poly.entity_id
_entity_poly.type
_entity_poly.pdbx_seq_one_letter_code
_entity_poly.pdbx_strand_id
1 'polypeptide(L)'
;MFKKCPMCNSIWKTKSEFLNDDNVKLVGYQKYMGSYGGGYLLFKHNSKFCGTTIAVKSAFFSDGTTSTQRLKRIIKKESGR
;
A
#
# COMPACT_ATOMS: atom_id res chain seq x y z
N MET A 1 -9.66 4.89 11.91
CA MET A 1 -10.13 3.68 11.23
C MET A 1 -9.26 3.45 10.01
N PHE A 2 -8.60 2.30 9.91
CA PHE A 2 -7.60 2.03 8.87
C PHE A 2 -8.25 1.55 7.56
N LYS A 3 -9.10 0.53 7.65
CA LYS A 3 -9.78 -0.04 6.47
C LYS A 3 -11.09 -0.71 6.86
N LYS A 4 -12.00 -0.81 5.89
CA LYS A 4 -13.21 -1.63 5.98
C LYS A 4 -13.33 -2.47 4.71
N CYS A 5 -13.71 -3.73 4.89
CA CYS A 5 -14.02 -4.62 3.79
C CYS A 5 -15.33 -4.13 3.13
N PRO A 6 -15.32 -3.82 1.82
CA PRO A 6 -16.53 -3.37 1.13
C PRO A 6 -17.57 -4.49 0.96
N MET A 7 -17.18 -5.75 1.13
CA MET A 7 -18.04 -6.90 0.89
C MET A 7 -18.69 -7.44 2.17
N CYS A 8 -17.90 -7.72 3.22
CA CYS A 8 -18.42 -8.30 4.48
C CYS A 8 -18.48 -7.30 5.64
N ASN A 9 -18.18 -6.02 5.38
CA ASN A 9 -18.17 -4.96 6.38
C ASN A 9 -17.20 -5.14 7.57
N SER A 10 -16.26 -6.09 7.54
CA SER A 10 -15.20 -6.19 8.55
C SER A 10 -14.43 -4.87 8.67
N ILE A 11 -14.18 -4.44 9.90
CA ILE A 11 -13.53 -3.15 10.20
C ILE A 11 -12.20 -3.43 10.89
N TRP A 12 -11.13 -2.86 10.33
CA TRP A 12 -9.82 -2.82 10.98
C TRP A 12 -9.55 -1.38 11.41
N LYS A 13 -9.45 -1.14 12.73
CA LYS A 13 -9.28 0.21 13.27
C LYS A 13 -7.85 0.70 13.07
N THR A 14 -6.89 -0.21 13.15
CA THR A 14 -5.44 0.04 13.06
C THR A 14 -4.78 -0.77 11.94
N LYS A 15 -3.56 -0.34 11.54
CA LYS A 15 -2.71 -1.07 10.60
C LYS A 15 -2.36 -2.46 11.13
N SER A 16 -2.06 -2.56 12.42
CA SER A 16 -1.68 -3.82 13.08
C SER A 16 -2.81 -4.83 13.10
N GLU A 17 -4.06 -4.42 13.39
CA GLU A 17 -5.21 -5.32 13.29
C GLU A 17 -5.41 -5.87 11.88
N PHE A 18 -5.18 -5.06 10.85
CA PHE A 18 -5.28 -5.51 9.46
C PHE A 18 -4.18 -6.51 9.07
N LEU A 19 -2.96 -6.30 9.56
CA LEU A 19 -1.81 -7.17 9.26
C LEU A 19 -1.80 -8.46 10.08
N ASN A 20 -2.40 -8.45 11.27
CA ASN A 20 -2.50 -9.62 12.15
C ASN A 20 -3.77 -10.45 11.90
N ASP A 21 -4.61 -10.08 10.93
CA ASP A 21 -5.79 -10.87 10.57
C ASP A 21 -5.38 -12.04 9.67
N ASP A 22 -5.49 -13.27 10.18
CA ASP A 22 -5.16 -14.50 9.46
C ASP A 22 -5.95 -14.69 8.14
N ASN A 23 -7.11 -14.04 8.03
CA ASN A 23 -7.93 -14.08 6.83
C ASN A 23 -7.47 -13.07 5.77
N VAL A 24 -6.55 -12.16 6.10
CA VAL A 24 -6.03 -11.14 5.19
C VAL A 24 -4.63 -11.54 4.73
N LYS A 25 -4.51 -11.93 3.47
CA LYS A 25 -3.21 -12.34 2.88
C LYS A 25 -2.80 -11.40 1.76
N LEU A 26 -1.53 -10.98 1.75
CA LEU A 26 -0.97 -10.27 0.62
C LEU A 26 -0.90 -11.22 -0.58
N VAL A 27 -1.57 -10.86 -1.68
CA VAL A 27 -1.64 -11.67 -2.91
C VAL A 27 -1.00 -11.01 -4.11
N GLY A 28 -0.65 -9.72 -4.02
CA GLY A 28 0.03 -9.06 -5.11
C GLY A 28 0.36 -7.60 -4.85
N TYR A 29 1.00 -7.00 -5.85
CA TYR A 29 1.32 -5.59 -5.89
C TYR A 29 0.96 -5.03 -7.27
N GLN A 30 0.10 -4.03 -7.28
CA GLN A 30 -0.24 -3.29 -8.48
C GLN A 30 0.59 -2.00 -8.53
N LYS A 31 1.61 -2.00 -9.38
CA LYS A 31 2.42 -0.81 -9.65
C LYS A 31 1.54 0.25 -10.32
N TYR A 32 1.56 1.48 -9.81
CA TYR A 32 0.90 2.61 -10.44
C TYR A 32 1.96 3.58 -10.98
N MET A 33 2.10 3.65 -12.30
CA MET A 33 3.09 4.49 -12.97
C MET A 33 2.60 5.94 -13.10
N GLY A 34 2.30 6.58 -11.97
CA GLY A 34 2.09 8.04 -11.88
C GLY A 34 3.38 8.78 -11.51
N SER A 35 3.38 10.11 -11.69
CA SER A 35 4.56 11.00 -11.53
C SER A 35 5.25 10.96 -10.15
N TYR A 36 4.67 10.30 -9.16
CA TYR A 36 5.20 10.20 -7.80
C TYR A 36 5.67 8.79 -7.39
N GLY A 37 5.64 7.81 -8.31
CA GLY A 37 6.18 6.47 -8.06
C GLY A 37 5.52 5.79 -6.85
N GLY A 38 4.34 5.22 -7.05
CA GLY A 38 3.62 4.51 -6.00
C GLY A 38 2.97 3.23 -6.52
N GLY A 39 2.41 2.44 -5.62
CA GLY A 39 1.57 1.31 -6.02
C GLY A 39 0.58 0.93 -4.93
N TYR A 40 -0.17 -0.12 -5.19
CA TYR A 40 -1.14 -0.70 -4.28
C TYR A 40 -0.71 -2.12 -3.94
N LEU A 41 -0.64 -2.41 -2.65
CA LEU A 41 -0.59 -3.78 -2.15
C LEU A 41 -2.02 -4.35 -2.21
N LEU A 42 -2.14 -5.52 -2.80
CA LEU A 42 -3.41 -6.23 -2.98
C LEU A 42 -3.49 -7.32 -1.91
N PHE A 43 -4.43 -7.16 -1.00
CA PHE A 43 -4.69 -8.12 0.06
C PHE A 43 -5.98 -8.88 -0.22
N LYS A 44 -5.92 -10.21 -0.32
CA LYS A 44 -7.11 -11.04 -0.39
C LYS A 44 -7.65 -11.24 1.01
N HIS A 45 -8.88 -10.82 1.24
CA HIS A 45 -9.61 -11.13 2.45
C HIS A 45 -10.42 -12.39 2.22
N ASN A 46 -9.90 -13.51 2.71
CA ASN A 46 -10.41 -14.87 2.52
C ASN A 46 -10.99 -15.40 3.84
N SER A 47 -12.21 -14.96 4.16
CA SER A 47 -13.02 -15.47 5.27
C SER A 47 -14.12 -16.39 4.72
N LYS A 48 -14.77 -17.18 5.59
CA LYS A 48 -15.85 -18.10 5.21
C LYS A 48 -16.95 -17.47 4.35
N PHE A 49 -17.19 -16.17 4.52
CA PHE A 49 -18.19 -15.39 3.79
C PHE A 49 -17.59 -14.24 2.96
N CYS A 50 -16.26 -14.15 2.85
CA CYS A 50 -15.58 -13.07 2.14
C CYS A 50 -14.43 -13.58 1.28
N GLY A 51 -14.39 -13.21 0.00
CA GLY A 51 -13.29 -13.52 -0.92
C GLY A 51 -12.75 -12.30 -1.67
N THR A 52 -13.07 -11.09 -1.21
CA THR A 52 -12.74 -9.85 -1.92
C THR A 52 -11.25 -9.52 -1.86
N THR A 53 -10.80 -8.68 -2.81
CA THR A 53 -9.44 -8.14 -2.83
C THR A 53 -9.47 -6.68 -2.41
N ILE A 54 -8.66 -6.35 -1.41
CA ILE A 54 -8.55 -5.03 -0.81
C ILE A 54 -7.23 -4.41 -1.27
N ALA A 55 -7.32 -3.31 -2.02
CA ALA A 55 -6.16 -2.52 -2.40
C ALA A 55 -5.82 -1.50 -1.30
N VAL A 56 -4.55 -1.49 -0.87
CA VAL A 56 -4.00 -0.52 0.09
C VAL A 56 -2.77 0.14 -0.53
N LYS A 57 -2.68 1.48 -0.49
CA LYS A 57 -1.51 2.18 -1.04
C LYS A 57 -0.25 1.72 -0.31
N SER A 58 0.80 1.34 -1.05
CA SER A 58 2.07 0.88 -0.49
C SER A 58 2.71 1.94 0.42
N ALA A 59 2.48 3.21 0.14
CA ALA A 59 2.95 4.33 0.95
C ALA A 59 2.46 4.30 2.41
N PHE A 60 1.35 3.63 2.73
CA PHE A 60 0.91 3.45 4.13
C PHE A 60 1.80 2.51 4.95
N PHE A 61 2.63 1.70 4.28
CA PHE A 61 3.57 0.78 4.90
C PHE A 61 5.02 1.26 4.78
N SER A 62 5.26 2.30 3.98
CA SER A 62 6.56 2.95 3.88
C SER A 62 6.68 3.99 5.00
N ASP A 63 7.06 3.55 6.19
CA ASP A 63 7.49 4.45 7.27
C ASP A 63 8.74 5.20 6.76
N GLY A 64 8.54 6.47 6.39
CA GLY A 64 9.39 7.20 5.45
C GLY A 64 10.88 7.18 5.78
N THR A 65 11.71 6.81 4.80
CA THR A 65 13.12 7.28 4.67
C THR A 65 13.83 6.84 3.38
N THR A 66 13.19 6.12 2.45
CA THR A 66 13.94 5.56 1.30
C THR A 66 13.36 5.99 -0.07
N SER A 67 13.91 7.10 -0.56
CA SER A 67 14.38 7.25 -1.95
C SER A 67 13.53 7.89 -3.06
N THR A 68 12.47 8.67 -2.78
CA THR A 68 11.85 9.50 -3.85
C THR A 68 12.26 10.99 -3.83
N GLN A 69 13.00 11.45 -2.81
CA GLN A 69 13.54 12.83 -2.75
C GLN A 69 15.05 12.98 -3.04
N ARG A 70 15.77 11.93 -3.46
CA ARG A 70 17.18 12.05 -3.87
C ARG A 70 17.41 12.18 -5.37
N LEU A 71 16.53 11.65 -6.22
CA LEU A 71 16.72 11.72 -7.68
C LEU A 71 16.56 13.15 -8.26
N LYS A 72 15.67 13.99 -7.69
CA LYS A 72 15.53 15.39 -8.15
C LYS A 72 16.72 16.28 -7.76
N ARG A 73 17.53 15.92 -6.75
CA ARG A 73 18.73 16.67 -6.36
C ARG A 73 19.97 16.30 -7.18
N ILE A 74 20.02 15.09 -7.74
CA ILE A 74 21.14 14.65 -8.58
C ILE A 74 21.02 15.27 -9.98
N ILE A 75 19.83 15.30 -10.57
CA ILE A 75 19.63 15.85 -11.94
C ILE A 75 19.83 17.37 -11.99
N LYS A 76 19.54 18.11 -10.91
CA LYS A 76 19.74 19.58 -10.89
C LYS A 76 21.22 19.99 -10.75
N LYS A 77 22.13 19.06 -10.43
CA LYS A 77 23.55 19.35 -10.21
C LYS A 77 24.41 19.20 -11.48
N GLU A 78 23.89 18.61 -12.55
CA GLU A 78 24.63 18.38 -13.82
C GLU A 78 24.21 19.30 -14.98
N SER A 79 23.37 20.31 -14.74
CA SER A 79 23.01 21.33 -15.75
C SER A 79 23.64 22.71 -15.46
N GLY A 80 24.65 22.76 -14.60
CA GLY A 80 25.32 24.00 -14.18
C GLY A 80 26.84 23.94 -14.36
N ARG A 81 27.32 23.30 -15.42
CA ARG A 81 28.72 23.38 -15.85
C ARG A 81 28.79 23.67 -17.34
#